data_AF-A0A096BB17-F1
#
_entry.id   AF-A0A096BB17-F1
#
_cell.length_a   1.000
_cell.length_b   1.000
_cell.length_c   1.000
_cell.angle_alpha   90.00
_cell.angle_beta   90.00
_cell.angle_gamma   90.00
#
_symmetry.space_group_name_H-M   'P 1'
#
loop_
_entity.id
_entity.type
_entity.pdbx_description
1 polymer ?
#
loop_
_entity_poly.entity_id
_entity_poly.type
_entity_poly.pdbx_seq_one_letter_code
_entity_poly.pdbx_strand_id
1 'polypeptide(L)'
;MEKNDVIASLLELPEFEPDRKTVKLPRLNLVLELQEVPYNKLVRIRREEDAQLHLILAAVVNHPELRQAEWYHDKEGCATPVDALKKLLRMGEVEKLCRVIDQLNGYGPGSVTVLSGPELEGAAIGAALEELEKNGPAAQI
;
A
#
# COMPACT_ATOMS: atom_id res chain seq x y z
N MET A 1 27.08 9.75 9.32
CA MET A 1 25.90 9.14 9.97
C MET A 1 26.38 8.04 10.89
N GLU A 2 26.58 8.35 12.17
CA GLU A 2 26.96 7.32 13.15
C GLU A 2 25.81 6.31 13.32
N LYS A 3 26.15 5.06 13.60
CA LYS A 3 25.20 3.94 13.71
C LYS A 3 24.07 4.19 14.75
N ASN A 4 24.32 5.08 15.71
CA ASN A 4 23.38 5.47 16.75
C ASN A 4 22.27 6.42 16.25
N ASP A 5 22.56 7.24 15.24
CA ASP A 5 21.65 8.25 14.71
C ASP A 5 20.49 7.60 13.94
N VAL A 6 20.80 6.57 13.15
CA VAL A 6 19.80 5.80 12.38
C VAL A 6 18.79 5.11 13.29
N ILE A 7 19.26 4.52 14.39
CA ILE A 7 18.37 3.84 15.34
C ILE A 7 17.43 4.86 16.00
N ALA A 8 17.92 6.03 16.39
CA ALA A 8 17.08 7.10 16.92
C ALA A 8 16.01 7.53 15.90
N SER A 9 16.39 7.76 14.64
CA SER A 9 15.43 8.10 13.59
C SER A 9 14.36 7.02 13.35
N LEU A 10 14.72 5.74 13.44
CA LEU A 10 13.77 4.64 13.31
C LEU A 10 12.76 4.59 14.47
N LEU A 11 13.20 4.95 15.68
CA LEU A 11 12.33 4.99 16.87
C LEU A 11 11.40 6.20 16.88
N GLU A 12 11.74 7.26 16.15
CA GLU A 12 10.94 8.48 15.99
C GLU A 12 9.90 8.39 14.86
N LEU A 13 9.87 7.27 14.11
CA LEU A 13 8.86 7.09 13.06
C LEU A 13 7.45 7.13 13.65
N PRO A 14 6.51 7.85 13.00
CA PRO A 14 5.13 7.89 13.45
C PRO A 14 4.48 6.51 13.31
N GLU A 15 3.41 6.29 14.06
CA GLU A 15 2.53 5.15 13.79
C GLU A 15 1.82 5.37 12.45
N PHE A 16 1.95 4.40 11.55
CA PHE A 16 1.39 4.51 10.20
C PHE A 16 -0.05 4.02 10.18
N GLU A 17 -0.98 4.88 9.78
CA GLU A 17 -2.34 4.45 9.47
C GLU A 17 -2.41 3.90 8.03
N PRO A 18 -3.20 2.85 7.76
CA PRO A 18 -3.23 2.26 6.43
C PRO A 18 -3.95 3.18 5.43
N ASP A 19 -3.30 3.44 4.31
CA ASP A 19 -3.83 4.29 3.25
C ASP A 19 -5.13 3.75 2.64
N ARG A 20 -5.98 4.67 2.18
CA ARG A 20 -7.27 4.34 1.55
C ARG A 20 -7.50 5.08 0.24
N LYS A 21 -8.21 4.43 -0.69
CA LYS A 21 -8.70 5.03 -1.93
C LYS A 21 -10.14 4.61 -2.21
N THR A 22 -10.96 5.57 -2.62
CA THR A 22 -12.32 5.32 -3.09
C THR A 22 -12.34 5.21 -4.61
N VAL A 23 -12.97 4.15 -5.13
CA VAL A 23 -13.11 3.90 -6.56
C VAL A 23 -14.55 3.60 -6.92
N LYS A 24 -14.98 3.98 -8.13
CA LYS A 24 -16.31 3.67 -8.65
C LYS A 24 -16.22 2.63 -9.76
N LEU A 25 -17.07 1.61 -9.73
CA LEU A 25 -17.36 0.71 -10.84
C LEU A 25 -18.65 1.21 -11.53
N PRO A 26 -18.57 1.96 -12.65
CA PRO A 26 -19.73 2.63 -13.22
C PRO A 26 -20.82 1.65 -13.67
N ARG A 27 -20.43 0.51 -14.25
CA ARG A 27 -21.35 -0.52 -14.74
C ARG A 27 -22.24 -1.10 -13.64
N LEU A 28 -21.70 -1.25 -12.43
CA LEU A 28 -22.40 -1.77 -11.27
C LEU A 28 -23.02 -0.67 -10.42
N ASN A 29 -22.75 0.59 -10.75
CA ASN A 29 -23.01 1.75 -9.89
C ASN A 29 -22.56 1.52 -8.43
N LEU A 30 -21.42 0.85 -8.26
CA LEU A 30 -20.87 0.45 -6.96
C LEU A 30 -19.64 1.31 -6.64
N VAL A 31 -19.52 1.76 -5.39
CA VAL A 31 -18.39 2.56 -4.91
C VAL A 31 -17.65 1.75 -3.85
N LEU A 32 -16.41 1.39 -4.13
CA LEU A 32 -15.58 0.64 -3.20
C LEU A 32 -14.59 1.57 -2.50
N GLU A 33 -14.46 1.41 -1.19
CA GLU A 33 -13.34 1.93 -0.42
C GLU A 33 -12.31 0.80 -0.28
N LEU A 34 -11.13 1.03 -0.86
CA LEU A 34 -10.01 0.12 -0.86
C LEU A 34 -8.99 0.60 0.17
N GLN A 35 -8.50 -0.31 1.00
CA GLN A 35 -7.46 -0.04 1.98
C GLN A 35 -6.19 -0.85 1.65
N GLU A 36 -5.03 -0.32 2.04
CA GLU A 36 -3.78 -1.07 2.11
C GLU A 36 -3.97 -2.41 2.83
N VAL A 37 -3.38 -3.47 2.28
CA VAL A 37 -3.46 -4.82 2.82
C VAL A 37 -2.15 -5.15 3.54
N PRO A 38 -2.16 -5.55 4.82
CA PRO A 38 -0.94 -5.84 5.57
C PRO A 38 -0.04 -6.89 4.89
N TYR A 39 1.27 -6.71 4.97
CA TYR A 39 2.29 -7.56 4.32
C TYR A 39 2.05 -9.06 4.51
N ASN A 40 1.83 -9.50 5.76
CA ASN A 40 1.60 -10.92 6.07
C ASN A 40 0.35 -11.49 5.38
N LYS A 41 -0.67 -10.67 5.17
CA LYS A 41 -1.90 -11.06 4.47
C LYS A 41 -1.66 -11.12 2.96
N LEU A 42 -0.91 -10.18 2.38
CA LEU A 42 -0.50 -10.22 0.97
C LEU A 42 0.29 -11.48 0.62
N VAL A 43 1.25 -11.87 1.47
CA VAL A 43 2.06 -13.09 1.26
C VAL A 43 1.20 -14.36 1.22
N ARG A 44 0.13 -14.41 2.02
CA ARG A 44 -0.81 -15.54 2.02
C ARG A 44 -1.65 -15.56 0.74
N ILE A 45 -2.27 -14.43 0.41
CA ILE A 45 -3.14 -14.28 -0.77
C ILE A 45 -2.40 -14.63 -2.06
N ARG A 46 -1.13 -14.25 -2.20
CA ARG A 46 -0.31 -14.54 -3.39
C ARG A 46 -0.12 -16.03 -3.68
N ARG A 47 -0.38 -16.91 -2.71
CA ARG A 47 -0.25 -18.37 -2.85
C ARG A 47 -1.57 -19.05 -3.19
N GLU A 48 -2.67 -18.32 -3.17
CA GLU A 48 -4.01 -18.84 -3.44
C GLU A 48 -4.30 -18.80 -4.95
N GLU A 49 -5.13 -19.74 -5.42
CA GLU A 49 -5.75 -19.60 -6.73
C GLU A 49 -6.61 -18.34 -6.76
N ASP A 50 -6.73 -17.69 -7.92
CA ASP A 50 -7.48 -16.45 -8.07
C ASP A 50 -7.04 -15.31 -7.13
N ALA A 51 -5.73 -15.26 -6.81
CA ALA A 51 -5.13 -14.30 -5.88
C ALA A 51 -5.59 -12.84 -6.08
N GLN A 52 -5.86 -12.42 -7.32
CA GLN A 52 -6.37 -11.07 -7.63
C GLN A 52 -7.76 -10.80 -7.00
N LEU A 53 -8.65 -11.78 -6.99
CA LEU A 53 -9.98 -11.66 -6.40
C LEU A 53 -9.91 -11.72 -4.88
N HIS A 54 -9.06 -12.59 -4.34
CA HIS A 54 -8.75 -12.61 -2.91
C HIS A 54 -8.14 -11.28 -2.44
N LEU A 55 -7.28 -10.65 -3.26
CA LEU A 55 -6.73 -9.33 -2.99
C LEU A 55 -7.82 -8.25 -2.95
N ILE A 56 -8.74 -8.25 -3.93
CA ILE A 56 -9.87 -7.32 -3.94
C ILE A 56 -10.76 -7.53 -2.70
N LEU A 57 -11.12 -8.77 -2.36
CA LEU A 57 -11.87 -9.07 -1.14
C LEU A 57 -11.10 -8.67 0.11
N ALA A 58 -9.78 -8.72 0.12
CA ALA A 58 -9.00 -8.31 1.29
C ALA A 58 -8.97 -6.79 1.46
N ALA A 59 -8.98 -6.04 0.36
CA ALA A 59 -8.83 -4.58 0.33
C ALA A 59 -10.15 -3.81 0.52
N VAL A 60 -11.30 -4.38 0.12
CA VAL A 60 -12.59 -3.67 0.25
C VAL A 60 -13.06 -3.59 1.69
N VAL A 61 -13.23 -2.39 2.24
CA VAL A 61 -13.60 -2.19 3.66
C VAL A 61 -15.05 -1.76 3.88
N ASN A 62 -15.65 -1.06 2.93
CA ASN A 62 -16.99 -0.48 3.08
C ASN A 62 -18.15 -1.41 2.69
N HIS A 63 -17.85 -2.60 2.15
CA HIS A 63 -18.83 -3.60 1.72
C HIS A 63 -18.58 -4.98 2.36
N PRO A 64 -18.91 -5.16 3.66
CA PRO A 64 -18.78 -6.46 4.32
C PRO A 64 -19.69 -7.55 3.72
N GLU A 65 -20.80 -7.17 3.09
CA GLU A 65 -21.76 -8.07 2.43
C GLU A 65 -21.14 -8.89 1.29
N LEU A 66 -20.04 -8.44 0.69
CA LEU A 66 -19.29 -9.23 -0.30
C LEU A 66 -18.69 -10.52 0.28
N ARG A 67 -18.73 -10.70 1.61
CA ARG A 67 -18.25 -11.90 2.31
C ARG A 67 -19.38 -12.69 2.96
N GLN A 68 -20.62 -12.24 2.81
CA GLN A 68 -21.80 -12.82 3.45
C GLN A 68 -22.42 -13.91 2.57
N ALA A 69 -22.81 -15.03 3.19
CA ALA A 69 -23.35 -16.20 2.49
C ALA A 69 -24.66 -15.86 1.77
N GLU A 70 -25.45 -14.96 2.34
CA GLU A 70 -26.69 -14.44 1.77
C GLU A 70 -26.45 -13.84 0.36
N TRP A 71 -25.28 -13.24 0.13
CA TRP A 71 -24.90 -12.74 -1.18
C TRP A 71 -24.31 -13.84 -2.08
N TYR A 72 -23.19 -14.45 -1.68
CA TYR A 72 -22.48 -15.33 -2.61
C TYR A 72 -23.15 -16.69 -2.77
N HIS A 73 -23.72 -17.25 -1.71
CA HIS A 73 -24.35 -18.57 -1.72
C HIS A 73 -25.82 -18.47 -2.14
N ASP A 74 -26.64 -17.70 -1.41
CA ASP A 74 -28.10 -17.74 -1.59
C ASP A 74 -28.55 -16.98 -2.85
N LYS A 75 -27.96 -15.82 -3.12
CA LYS A 75 -28.31 -14.99 -4.28
C LYS A 75 -27.54 -15.39 -5.54
N GLU A 76 -26.22 -15.51 -5.46
CA GLU A 76 -25.37 -15.77 -6.64
C GLU A 76 -25.16 -17.27 -6.94
N GLY A 77 -25.58 -18.16 -6.04
CA GLY A 77 -25.45 -19.62 -6.22
C GLY A 77 -24.01 -20.09 -6.32
N CYS A 78 -23.09 -19.43 -5.61
CA CYS A 78 -21.66 -19.72 -5.60
C CYS A 78 -21.22 -20.37 -4.30
N ALA A 79 -20.21 -21.24 -4.36
CA ALA A 79 -19.65 -21.87 -3.17
C ALA A 79 -18.84 -20.89 -2.31
N THR A 80 -18.20 -19.90 -2.94
CA THR A 80 -17.34 -18.94 -2.26
C THR A 80 -17.61 -17.49 -2.70
N PRO A 81 -17.25 -16.49 -1.86
CA PRO A 81 -17.23 -15.08 -2.25
C PRO A 81 -16.42 -14.80 -3.53
N VAL A 82 -15.33 -15.53 -3.72
CA VAL A 82 -14.43 -15.38 -4.87
C VAL A 82 -15.12 -15.80 -6.16
N ASP A 83 -15.84 -16.92 -6.14
CA ASP A 83 -16.64 -17.38 -7.28
C ASP A 83 -17.76 -16.39 -7.62
N ALA A 84 -18.38 -15.78 -6.61
CA ALA A 84 -19.36 -14.72 -6.83
C ALA A 84 -18.72 -13.46 -7.44
N LEU A 85 -17.52 -13.07 -7.00
CA LEU A 85 -16.77 -11.98 -7.64
C LEU A 85 -16.36 -12.29 -9.08
N LYS A 86 -16.02 -13.54 -9.42
CA LYS A 86 -15.76 -13.95 -10.82
C LYS A 86 -16.97 -13.72 -11.72
N LYS A 87 -18.18 -13.96 -11.21
CA LYS A 87 -19.44 -13.69 -11.94
C LYS A 87 -19.73 -12.20 -12.00
N LEU A 88 -19.49 -11.46 -10.91
CA LEU A 88 -19.83 -10.05 -10.79
C LEU A 88 -18.90 -9.14 -11.60
N LEU A 89 -17.58 -9.35 -11.51
CA LEU A 89 -16.54 -8.47 -12.05
C LEU A 89 -16.05 -8.94 -13.41
N ARG A 90 -15.80 -8.00 -14.31
CA ARG A 90 -15.11 -8.28 -15.57
C ARG A 90 -13.60 -8.30 -15.36
N MET A 91 -12.87 -9.07 -16.16
CA MET A 91 -11.39 -9.17 -16.07
C MET A 91 -10.71 -7.80 -16.10
N GLY A 92 -11.12 -6.89 -16.99
CA GLY A 92 -10.57 -5.53 -17.03
C GLY A 92 -10.95 -4.63 -15.83
N GLU A 93 -12.03 -4.93 -15.10
CA GLU A 93 -12.35 -4.27 -13.83
C GLU A 93 -11.43 -4.80 -12.72
N VAL A 94 -11.21 -6.11 -12.67
CA VAL A 94 -10.26 -6.77 -11.75
C VAL A 94 -8.86 -6.19 -11.90
N GLU A 95 -8.33 -6.12 -13.12
CA GLU A 95 -7.00 -5.55 -13.37
C GLU A 95 -6.86 -4.10 -12.88
N LYS A 96 -7.88 -3.28 -13.10
CA LYS A 96 -7.87 -1.87 -12.68
C LYS A 96 -7.94 -1.73 -11.17
N LEU A 97 -8.78 -2.54 -10.50
CA LEU A 97 -8.84 -2.57 -9.04
C LEU A 97 -7.50 -3.01 -8.46
N CYS A 98 -6.90 -4.08 -8.99
CA CYS A 98 -5.59 -4.55 -8.57
C CYS A 98 -4.53 -3.45 -8.73
N ARG A 99 -4.50 -2.70 -9.83
CA ARG A 99 -3.55 -1.57 -10.00
C ARG A 99 -3.72 -0.48 -8.93
N VAL A 100 -4.95 -0.20 -8.51
CA VAL A 100 -5.18 0.78 -7.43
C VAL A 100 -4.70 0.21 -6.09
N ILE A 101 -4.97 -1.07 -5.82
CA ILE A 101 -4.51 -1.76 -4.61
C ILE A 101 -2.98 -1.87 -4.58
N ASP A 102 -2.35 -2.10 -5.73
CA ASP A 102 -0.90 -2.15 -5.89
C ASP A 102 -0.25 -0.80 -5.55
N GLN A 103 -0.88 0.31 -5.93
CA GLN A 103 -0.41 1.64 -5.52
C GLN A 103 -0.48 1.83 -4.01
N LEU A 104 -1.55 1.37 -3.34
CA LEU A 104 -1.69 1.43 -1.89
C LEU A 104 -0.62 0.59 -1.19
N ASN A 105 -0.31 -0.59 -1.73
CA ASN A 105 0.65 -1.52 -1.15
C ASN A 105 2.11 -1.27 -1.59
N GLY A 106 2.43 -0.11 -2.17
CA GLY A 106 3.78 0.25 -2.56
C GLY A 106 4.35 -0.51 -3.77
N TYR A 107 3.53 -1.18 -4.57
CA TYR A 107 3.93 -1.74 -5.88
C TYR A 107 3.86 -0.72 -7.02
N GLY A 108 3.25 0.44 -6.78
CA GLY A 108 3.19 1.54 -7.73
C GLY A 108 4.53 2.26 -7.94
N PRO A 109 4.70 3.01 -9.04
CA PRO A 109 5.89 3.83 -9.25
C PRO A 109 6.05 4.87 -8.14
N GLY A 110 7.29 5.13 -7.74
CA GLY A 110 7.62 6.13 -6.71
C GLY A 110 7.55 5.64 -5.27
N SER A 111 7.14 4.40 -5.01
CA SER A 111 7.22 3.80 -3.68
C SER A 111 8.66 3.56 -3.21
N VAL A 112 9.56 3.33 -4.18
CA VAL A 112 11.00 3.30 -4.00
C VAL A 112 11.63 4.09 -5.15
N THR A 113 12.46 5.07 -4.82
CA THR A 113 13.18 5.91 -5.79
C THR A 113 14.69 5.68 -5.68
N VAL A 114 15.37 5.77 -6.81
CA VAL A 114 16.84 5.75 -6.85
C VAL A 114 17.31 7.19 -6.75
N LEU A 115 18.16 7.48 -5.77
CA LEU A 115 18.77 8.80 -5.63
C LEU A 115 19.72 9.05 -6.81
N SER A 116 19.65 10.25 -7.37
CA SER A 116 20.54 10.73 -8.42
C SER A 116 21.88 11.23 -7.85
N GLY A 117 22.92 11.29 -8.69
CA GLY A 117 24.23 11.83 -8.31
C GLY A 117 24.16 13.21 -7.67
N PRO A 118 23.44 14.20 -8.24
CA PRO A 118 23.28 15.52 -7.63
C PRO A 118 22.59 15.50 -6.25
N GLU A 119 21.63 14.60 -6.01
CA GLU A 119 20.99 14.46 -4.70
C GLU A 119 21.96 13.89 -3.67
N LEU A 120 22.79 12.93 -4.07
CA LEU A 120 23.84 12.37 -3.23
C LEU A 120 24.93 13.41 -2.90
N GLU A 121 25.35 14.19 -3.90
CA GLU A 121 26.32 15.28 -3.72
C GLU A 121 25.77 16.38 -2.81
N GLY A 122 24.51 16.79 -3.01
CA GLY A 122 23.84 17.77 -2.15
C GLY A 122 23.73 17.29 -0.70
N ALA A 123 23.38 16.02 -0.48
CA ALA A 123 23.34 15.43 0.86
C ALA A 123 24.73 15.39 1.51
N ALA A 124 25.78 15.05 0.75
CA ALA A 124 27.16 15.02 1.24
C ALA A 124 27.67 16.43 1.62
N ILE A 125 27.37 17.44 0.80
CA ILE A 125 27.73 18.84 1.08
C ILE A 125 26.98 19.35 2.31
N GLY A 126 25.68 19.07 2.42
CA GLY A 126 24.88 19.46 3.59
C GLY A 126 25.42 18.86 4.89
N ALA A 127 25.75 17.57 4.90
CA ALA A 127 26.35 16.91 6.05
C ALA A 127 27.70 17.53 6.44
N ALA A 128 28.56 17.84 5.46
CA ALA A 128 29.86 18.46 5.71
C ALA A 128 29.73 19.89 6.29
N LEU A 129 28.75 20.67 5.83
CA LEU A 129 28.46 22.00 6.39
C LEU A 129 27.97 21.91 7.84
N GLU A 130 27.08 20.97 8.14
CA GLU A 130 26.55 20.78 9.51
C GLU A 130 27.65 20.34 10.50
N GLU A 131 28.59 19.50 10.06
CA GLU A 131 29.77 19.14 10.87
C GLU A 131 30.72 20.32 11.10
N LEU A 132 30.88 21.21 10.11
CA LEU A 132 31.67 22.43 10.26
C LEU A 132 31.00 23.45 11.20
N GLU A 133 29.68 23.55 11.20
CA GLU A 133 28.94 24.42 12.11
C GLU A 133 28.99 23.92 13.56
N LYS A 134 28.87 22.61 13.78
CA LYS A 134 28.99 22.00 15.11
C LYS A 134 30.42 22.07 15.68
N ASN A 135 31.43 22.04 14.82
CA ASN A 135 32.85 22.02 15.22
C ASN A 135 33.60 23.32 14.92
N GLY A 136 32.90 24.37 14.51
CA GLY A 136 33.47 25.66 14.12
C GLY A 136 33.89 26.52 15.32
N PRO A 137 34.82 27.48 15.14
CA PRO A 137 35.42 28.28 16.21
C PRO A 137 34.44 29.21 16.96
N ALA A 138 33.18 29.33 16.53
CA ALA A 138 32.15 30.10 17.21
C ALA A 138 31.53 29.39 18.43
N ALA A 139 31.78 28.08 18.62
CA ALA A 139 31.29 27.30 19.76
C ALA A 139 32.21 27.35 21.01
N GLN A 140 33.28 28.15 21.00
CA GLN A 140 34.28 28.25 22.09
C GLN A 140 34.37 29.64 22.75
N ILE A 141 33.36 30.50 22.64
CA ILE A 141 33.29 31.77 23.38
C ILE A 141 32.05 31.81 24.26
#